data_AF-A0A434MPI4-F1
#
_entry.id   AF-A0A434MPI4-F1
#
_cell.length_a   1.000
_cell.length_b   1.000
_cell.length_c   1.000
_cell.angle_alpha   90.00
_cell.angle_beta   90.00
_cell.angle_gamma   90.00
#
_symmetry.space_group_name_H-M   'P 1'
#
loop_
_entity.id
_entity.type
_entity.pdbx_description
1 polymer ?
#
loop_
_entity_poly.entity_id
_entity_poly.type
_entity_poly.pdbx_seq_one_letter_code
_entity_poly.pdbx_strand_id
1 'polypeptide(L)'
;MAKPRRVTKSEAVTTAEVNGASTDEINAIEDGKIFDYITGKPVAENDKERVRQRIARALFHEYGISVDDMEPDFKVKVDGANKKIDIAIFEPGSEHTPKNVRRLVVCQKELKLGDRGAYKMRDHEQAAKDLDVLKAAMAACENCKYGLWTNGLEFFFFRVERTRFDVKFKPIGDWPLSDESIGTRDVASHARLRRADPEMLRTAFRRCHNFIHGNEGMPKDAAFWQFLYLIFAKMHDERQPNDARRFWAGRFEKNGQLIDEQFDPA
;
A
#
# COMPACT_ATOMS: atom_id res chain seq x y z
N MET A 1 27.37 -46.60 60.49
CA MET A 1 27.17 -46.19 59.08
C MET A 1 27.51 -44.72 58.96
N ALA A 2 28.50 -44.41 58.11
CA ALA A 2 29.08 -43.10 57.93
C ALA A 2 28.25 -42.21 57.00
N LYS A 3 28.24 -40.89 57.25
CA LYS A 3 28.43 -39.88 56.20
C LYS A 3 28.93 -38.57 56.82
N PRO A 4 30.13 -38.09 56.45
CA PRO A 4 30.77 -36.97 57.10
C PRO A 4 30.47 -35.63 56.42
N ARG A 5 30.55 -34.61 57.27
CA ARG A 5 30.56 -33.17 57.03
C ARG A 5 31.77 -32.79 56.16
N ARG A 6 31.59 -31.92 55.15
CA ARG A 6 32.71 -31.26 54.47
C ARG A 6 32.56 -29.75 54.51
N VAL A 7 33.62 -29.13 55.03
CA VAL A 7 33.89 -27.70 55.10
C VAL A 7 34.29 -27.19 53.72
N THR A 8 33.85 -25.99 53.36
CA THR A 8 34.45 -25.18 52.28
C THR A 8 34.75 -23.78 52.80
N LYS A 9 35.99 -23.35 52.59
CA LYS A 9 36.52 -22.01 52.88
C LYS A 9 36.83 -21.35 51.52
N SER A 10 36.24 -20.19 51.32
CA SER A 10 36.67 -18.98 50.58
C SER A 10 37.76 -19.08 49.50
N GLU A 11 37.52 -18.51 48.30
CA GLU A 11 37.93 -17.13 47.94
C GLU A 11 37.53 -16.71 46.50
N ALA A 12 37.09 -15.45 46.41
CA ALA A 12 36.95 -14.48 45.32
C ALA A 12 37.05 -14.91 43.83
N VAL A 13 36.00 -14.57 43.07
CA VAL A 13 36.12 -14.08 41.68
C VAL A 13 35.23 -12.85 41.50
N THR A 14 35.86 -11.78 41.04
CA THR A 14 35.33 -10.47 40.63
C THR A 14 34.25 -10.57 39.56
N THR A 15 33.05 -10.08 39.84
CA THR A 15 32.01 -9.84 38.82
C THR A 15 32.19 -8.44 38.23
N ALA A 16 32.53 -8.40 36.95
CA ALA A 16 32.43 -7.22 36.11
C ALA A 16 30.96 -6.85 35.91
N GLU A 17 30.64 -5.58 36.14
CA GLU A 17 29.34 -4.97 35.86
C GLU A 17 29.08 -4.98 34.36
N VAL A 18 28.02 -5.68 33.95
CA VAL A 18 27.48 -5.59 32.60
C VAL A 18 26.54 -4.39 32.59
N ASN A 19 26.95 -3.33 31.90
CA ASN A 19 26.11 -2.19 31.54
C ASN A 19 24.84 -2.69 30.83
N GLY A 20 23.74 -2.74 31.58
CA GLY A 20 22.40 -2.80 31.03
C GLY A 20 22.09 -1.47 30.38
N ALA A 21 22.28 -1.38 29.06
CA ALA A 21 21.76 -0.27 28.27
C ALA A 21 20.22 -0.29 28.40
N SER A 22 19.72 0.67 29.15
CA SER A 22 18.31 0.94 29.41
C SER A 22 17.54 1.14 28.12
N THR A 23 16.47 0.39 27.99
CA THR A 23 15.49 0.39 26.91
C THR A 23 14.52 1.58 27.04
N ASP A 24 15.06 2.80 27.17
CA ASP A 24 14.31 4.04 27.41
C ASP A 24 14.68 5.16 26.41
N GLU A 25 14.79 4.81 25.13
CA GLU A 25 14.60 5.78 24.04
C GLU A 25 13.24 5.55 23.38
N ILE A 26 12.17 5.57 24.19
CA ILE A 26 10.83 5.78 23.68
C ILE A 26 10.77 7.26 23.28
N ASN A 27 11.07 7.53 22.01
CA ASN A 27 10.90 8.86 21.41
C ASN A 27 9.49 9.36 21.70
N ALA A 28 9.37 10.30 22.63
CA ALA A 28 8.13 10.98 22.93
C ALA A 28 7.70 11.76 21.68
N ILE A 29 6.76 11.21 20.92
CA ILE A 29 6.15 11.92 19.80
C ILE A 29 5.41 13.11 20.39
N GLU A 30 5.75 14.31 19.93
CA GLU A 30 5.04 15.53 20.31
C GLU A 30 3.56 15.42 19.91
N ASP A 31 2.67 15.97 20.75
CA ASP A 31 1.23 15.96 20.49
C ASP A 31 0.90 16.59 19.13
N GLY A 32 0.07 15.91 18.34
CA GLY A 32 -0.27 16.33 16.97
C GLY A 32 0.79 16.03 15.88
N LYS A 33 1.82 15.22 16.17
CA LYS A 33 2.74 14.67 15.16
C LYS A 33 2.60 13.16 15.03
N ILE A 34 2.94 12.64 13.85
CA ILE A 34 3.09 11.20 13.59
C ILE A 34 4.43 10.95 12.90
N PHE A 35 4.94 9.71 12.98
CA PHE A 35 6.13 9.34 12.22
C PHE A 35 5.80 9.12 10.75
N ASP A 36 6.61 9.71 9.88
CA ASP A 36 6.62 9.37 8.47
C ASP A 36 7.32 8.02 8.28
N TYR A 37 6.57 7.04 7.78
CA TYR A 37 7.02 5.69 7.53
C TYR A 37 8.17 5.64 6.50
N ILE A 38 8.25 6.63 5.60
CA ILE A 38 9.31 6.66 4.59
C ILE A 38 10.62 7.21 5.18
N THR A 39 10.56 8.34 5.88
CA THR A 39 11.77 9.04 6.35
C THR A 39 12.14 8.79 7.81
N GLY A 40 11.25 8.18 8.59
CA GLY A 40 11.39 8.02 10.04
C GLY A 40 11.26 9.33 10.83
N LYS A 41 10.96 10.47 10.18
CA LYS A 41 10.91 11.78 10.81
C LYS A 41 9.50 12.10 11.31
N PRO A 42 9.36 12.89 12.40
CA PRO A 42 8.05 13.35 12.85
C PRO A 42 7.48 14.39 11.88
N VAL A 43 6.24 14.19 11.45
CA VAL A 43 5.47 15.06 10.55
C VAL A 43 4.16 15.49 11.21
N ALA A 44 3.62 16.64 10.81
CA ALA A 44 2.37 17.15 11.37
C ALA A 44 1.18 16.24 10.99
N GLU A 45 0.41 15.83 11.99
CA GLU A 45 -0.72 14.95 11.78
C GLU A 45 -1.89 15.68 11.11
N ASN A 46 -2.31 15.19 9.95
CA ASN A 46 -3.51 15.69 9.25
C ASN A 46 -4.18 14.57 8.43
N ASP A 47 -5.42 14.80 7.98
CA ASP A 47 -6.23 13.80 7.29
C ASP A 47 -5.56 13.24 6.02
N LYS A 48 -4.87 14.09 5.25
CA LYS A 48 -4.12 13.65 4.05
C LYS A 48 -2.88 12.85 4.45
N GLU A 49 -2.18 13.28 5.50
CA GLU A 49 -0.98 12.62 6.00
C GLU A 49 -1.29 11.21 6.51
N ARG A 50 -2.40 11.03 7.23
CA ARG A 50 -2.88 9.69 7.64
C ARG A 50 -3.07 8.76 6.44
N VAL A 51 -3.65 9.26 5.34
CA VAL A 51 -3.80 8.50 4.10
C VAL A 51 -2.42 8.16 3.53
N ARG A 52 -1.51 9.14 3.41
CA ARG A 52 -0.15 8.91 2.89
C ARG A 52 0.59 7.82 3.67
N GLN A 53 0.54 7.88 5.00
CA GLN A 53 1.20 6.91 5.87
C GLN A 53 0.62 5.50 5.75
N ARG A 54 -0.71 5.38 5.67
CA ARG A 54 -1.37 4.09 5.38
C ARG A 54 -0.91 3.51 4.05
N ILE A 55 -0.83 4.34 3.02
CA ILE A 55 -0.37 3.90 1.69
C ILE A 55 1.10 3.52 1.71
N ALA A 56 1.99 4.29 2.34
CA ALA A 56 3.41 3.95 2.47
C ALA A 56 3.62 2.57 3.11
N ARG A 57 2.87 2.26 4.18
CA ARG A 57 2.89 0.93 4.82
C ARG A 57 2.40 -0.18 3.90
N ALA A 58 1.31 0.07 3.16
CA ALA A 58 0.78 -0.89 2.19
C ALA A 58 1.77 -1.16 1.04
N LEU A 59 2.47 -0.13 0.55
CA LEU A 59 3.50 -0.27 -0.48
C LEU A 59 4.61 -1.23 -0.04
N PHE A 60 5.05 -1.13 1.21
CA PHE A 60 6.05 -2.03 1.77
C PHE A 60 5.49 -3.43 2.03
N HIS A 61 4.42 -3.57 2.82
CA HIS A 61 3.94 -4.87 3.27
C HIS A 61 3.18 -5.67 2.20
N GLU A 62 2.43 -5.00 1.31
CA GLU A 62 1.56 -5.65 0.33
C GLU A 62 2.18 -5.71 -1.07
N TYR A 63 2.87 -4.65 -1.49
CA TYR A 63 3.52 -4.63 -2.81
C TYR A 63 4.99 -5.04 -2.76
N GLY A 64 5.56 -5.17 -1.56
CA GLY A 64 6.95 -5.54 -1.38
C GLY A 64 7.91 -4.49 -1.91
N ILE A 65 7.55 -3.21 -1.83
CA ILE A 65 8.38 -2.10 -2.29
C ILE A 65 9.24 -1.59 -1.13
N SER A 66 10.57 -1.58 -1.28
CA SER A 66 11.46 -1.06 -0.23
C SER A 66 11.19 0.42 0.05
N VAL A 67 11.28 0.80 1.33
CA VAL A 67 11.17 2.20 1.76
C VAL A 67 12.34 3.04 1.22
N ASP A 68 13.52 2.44 1.04
CA ASP A 68 14.71 3.10 0.50
C ASP A 68 14.53 3.54 -0.97
N ASP A 69 13.61 2.89 -1.68
CA ASP A 69 13.25 3.22 -3.06
C ASP A 69 12.07 4.20 -3.13
N MET A 70 11.66 4.79 -2.00
CA MET A 70 10.58 5.77 -1.92
C MET A 70 11.11 7.14 -1.48
N GLU A 71 10.53 8.20 -2.04
CA GLU A 71 10.73 9.57 -1.57
C GLU A 71 9.37 10.24 -1.37
N PRO A 72 9.08 10.77 -0.16
CA PRO A 72 7.89 11.56 0.04
C PRO A 72 8.06 12.94 -0.59
N ASP A 73 6.96 13.59 -0.96
CA ASP A 73 6.98 15.02 -1.31
C ASP A 73 7.87 15.38 -2.51
N PHE A 74 8.11 14.42 -3.40
CA PHE A 74 8.99 14.53 -4.56
C PHE A 74 8.50 15.57 -5.57
N LYS A 75 9.43 16.36 -6.10
CA LYS A 75 9.12 17.44 -7.05
C LYS A 75 9.33 16.97 -8.49
N VAL A 76 8.25 16.95 -9.26
CA VAL A 76 8.26 16.65 -10.69
C VAL A 76 8.04 17.94 -11.48
N LYS A 77 8.84 18.17 -12.51
CA LYS A 77 8.68 19.33 -13.41
C LYS A 77 7.64 18.99 -14.48
N VAL A 78 6.49 19.66 -14.44
CA VAL A 78 5.38 19.51 -15.37
C VAL A 78 5.12 20.87 -16.02
N ASP A 79 5.23 20.95 -17.35
CA ASP A 79 4.99 22.18 -18.13
C ASP A 79 5.72 23.42 -17.59
N GLY A 80 6.98 23.22 -17.15
CA GLY A 80 7.81 24.29 -16.60
C GLY A 80 7.57 24.61 -15.12
N ALA A 81 6.52 24.09 -14.50
CA ALA A 81 6.22 24.26 -13.08
C ALA A 81 6.59 23.03 -12.25
N ASN A 82 7.06 23.24 -11.02
CA ASN A 82 7.29 22.14 -10.09
C ASN A 82 5.97 21.71 -9.44
N LYS A 83 5.55 20.47 -9.69
CA LYS A 83 4.43 19.81 -9.03
C LYS A 83 4.97 18.86 -7.96
N LYS A 84 4.34 18.90 -6.79
CA LYS A 84 4.69 18.04 -5.66
C LYS A 84 3.85 16.77 -5.70
N ILE A 85 4.49 15.61 -5.70
CA ILE A 85 3.87 14.28 -5.64
C ILE A 85 4.09 13.70 -4.26
N ASP A 86 3.07 13.02 -3.71
CA ASP A 86 3.07 12.62 -2.31
C ASP A 86 4.05 11.49 -2.01
N ILE A 87 4.15 10.50 -2.91
CA ILE A 87 5.18 9.45 -2.87
C ILE A 87 5.66 9.18 -4.30
N ALA A 88 6.96 9.29 -4.53
CA ALA A 88 7.62 8.76 -5.72
C ALA A 88 8.33 7.45 -5.38
N ILE A 89 8.22 6.46 -6.27
CA ILE A 89 8.87 5.16 -6.14
C ILE A 89 9.84 5.01 -7.31
N PHE A 90 11.10 4.74 -7.00
CA PHE A 90 12.20 4.67 -7.96
C PHE A 90 12.55 3.23 -8.32
N GLU A 91 13.39 3.09 -9.33
CA GLU A 91 14.07 1.83 -9.63
C GLU A 91 14.93 1.42 -8.42
N PRO A 92 14.92 0.13 -8.03
CA PRO A 92 15.68 -0.34 -6.86
C PRO A 92 17.16 0.04 -6.92
N GLY A 93 17.66 0.59 -5.81
CA GLY A 93 19.08 0.95 -5.66
C GLY A 93 19.57 2.06 -6.60
N SER A 94 18.67 2.79 -7.25
CA SER A 94 18.99 3.90 -8.14
C SER A 94 18.85 5.25 -7.45
N GLU A 95 19.53 6.28 -7.98
CA GLU A 95 19.37 7.64 -7.47
C GLU A 95 17.93 8.14 -7.64
N HIS A 96 17.44 8.90 -6.66
CA HIS A 96 16.11 9.49 -6.65
C HIS A 96 16.01 10.68 -7.61
N THR A 97 15.98 10.37 -8.91
CA THR A 97 15.88 11.35 -10.00
C THR A 97 14.61 11.11 -10.81
N PRO A 98 14.06 12.12 -11.51
CA PRO A 98 12.86 11.96 -12.33
C PRO A 98 12.97 10.86 -13.40
N LYS A 99 14.20 10.56 -13.85
CA LYS A 99 14.48 9.49 -14.82
C LYS A 99 14.34 8.10 -14.22
N ASN A 100 14.52 7.92 -12.92
CA ASN A 100 14.46 6.62 -12.26
C ASN A 100 13.10 6.34 -11.63
N VAL A 101 12.15 7.29 -11.71
CA VAL A 101 10.78 7.09 -11.22
C VAL A 101 10.11 5.96 -11.98
N ARG A 102 9.59 4.97 -11.25
CA ARG A 102 8.81 3.84 -11.77
C ARG A 102 7.34 3.92 -11.43
N ARG A 103 7.00 4.42 -10.25
CA ARG A 103 5.60 4.60 -9.82
C ARG A 103 5.42 5.92 -9.10
N LEU A 104 4.23 6.50 -9.22
CA LEU A 104 3.85 7.73 -8.54
C LEU A 104 2.54 7.55 -7.78
N VAL A 105 2.46 8.13 -6.58
CA VAL A 105 1.26 8.14 -5.75
C VAL A 105 0.85 9.56 -5.42
N VAL A 106 -0.42 9.88 -5.67
CA VAL A 106 -1.08 11.11 -5.22
C VAL A 106 -2.12 10.75 -4.17
N CYS A 107 -1.96 11.32 -2.98
CA CYS A 107 -2.86 11.18 -1.85
C CYS A 107 -3.71 12.44 -1.68
N GLN A 108 -4.99 12.24 -1.39
CA GLN A 108 -5.94 13.27 -1.02
C GLN A 108 -6.48 13.03 0.39
N LYS A 109 -7.02 14.08 1.00
CA LYS A 109 -7.67 13.97 2.31
C LYS A 109 -8.84 12.99 2.24
N GLU A 110 -8.97 12.15 3.26
CA GLU A 110 -10.11 11.26 3.38
C GLU A 110 -11.39 12.10 3.54
N LEU A 111 -12.42 11.74 2.76
CA LEU A 111 -13.70 12.44 2.83
C LEU A 111 -14.41 12.03 4.12
N LYS A 112 -14.75 13.01 4.96
CA LYS A 112 -15.58 12.80 6.13
C LYS A 112 -17.00 12.47 5.64
N LEU A 113 -17.43 11.23 5.81
CA LEU A 113 -18.83 10.85 5.52
C LEU A 113 -19.76 11.69 6.40
N GLY A 114 -20.75 12.35 5.79
CA GLY A 114 -21.85 12.97 6.52
C GLY A 114 -22.84 11.93 7.05
N ASP A 115 -23.87 12.39 7.77
CA ASP A 115 -24.86 11.58 8.50
C ASP A 115 -25.61 10.51 7.68
N ARG A 116 -25.53 10.53 6.34
CA ARG A 116 -26.18 9.54 5.45
C ARG A 116 -25.43 8.21 5.31
N GLY A 117 -24.33 8.02 6.03
CA GLY A 117 -23.77 6.69 6.30
C GLY A 117 -23.13 5.93 5.15
N ALA A 118 -23.25 6.40 3.90
CA ALA A 118 -22.58 5.79 2.76
C ALA A 118 -22.12 6.82 1.72
N TYR A 119 -20.88 6.63 1.28
CA TYR A 119 -20.25 7.41 0.22
C TYR A 119 -20.44 6.69 -1.11
N LYS A 120 -21.03 7.38 -2.09
CA LYS A 120 -21.10 6.87 -3.46
C LYS A 120 -19.71 6.92 -4.08
N MET A 121 -19.14 5.74 -4.34
CA MET A 121 -17.80 5.61 -4.89
C MET A 121 -17.81 6.09 -6.34
N ARG A 122 -16.87 6.97 -6.68
CA ARG A 122 -16.75 7.50 -8.04
C ARG A 122 -16.02 6.52 -8.95
N ASP A 123 -16.36 6.58 -10.22
CA ASP A 123 -15.59 5.93 -11.27
C ASP A 123 -14.45 6.84 -11.78
N HIS A 124 -13.69 6.34 -12.74
CA HIS A 124 -12.54 7.05 -13.33
C HIS A 124 -12.96 8.33 -14.08
N GLU A 125 -14.16 8.37 -14.66
CA GLU A 125 -14.67 9.52 -15.41
C GLU A 125 -15.08 10.65 -14.46
N GLN A 126 -15.77 10.30 -13.38
CA GLN A 126 -16.19 11.22 -12.32
C GLN A 126 -15.00 11.80 -11.55
N ALA A 127 -13.89 11.06 -11.46
CA ALA A 127 -12.66 11.52 -10.83
C ALA A 127 -11.71 12.26 -11.78
N ALA A 128 -12.02 12.41 -13.07
CA ALA A 128 -11.08 12.87 -14.10
C ALA A 128 -10.28 14.12 -13.72
N LYS A 129 -10.94 15.14 -13.16
CA LYS A 129 -10.31 16.40 -12.73
C LYS A 129 -9.26 16.21 -11.62
N ASP A 130 -9.45 15.24 -10.75
CA ASP A 130 -8.54 14.96 -9.64
C ASP A 130 -7.29 14.18 -10.12
N LEU A 131 -7.38 13.54 -11.28
CA LEU A 131 -6.36 12.67 -11.85
C LEU A 131 -5.33 13.42 -12.70
N ASP A 132 -5.62 14.65 -13.11
CA ASP A 132 -4.78 15.42 -14.03
C ASP A 132 -3.36 15.63 -13.48
N VAL A 133 -3.23 15.92 -12.18
CA VAL A 133 -1.92 16.09 -11.52
C VAL A 133 -1.10 14.80 -11.61
N LEU A 134 -1.72 13.65 -11.34
CA LEU A 134 -1.06 12.35 -11.43
C LEU A 134 -0.65 12.04 -12.87
N LYS A 135 -1.58 12.16 -13.82
CA LYS A 135 -1.34 11.87 -15.24
C LYS A 135 -0.24 12.75 -15.81
N ALA A 136 -0.26 14.05 -15.52
CA ALA A 136 0.76 14.98 -16.01
C ALA A 136 2.15 14.68 -15.41
N ALA A 137 2.23 14.31 -14.14
CA ALA A 137 3.49 13.90 -13.52
C ALA A 137 4.00 12.56 -14.09
N MET A 138 3.11 11.59 -14.33
CA MET A 138 3.46 10.33 -15.00
C MET A 138 3.94 10.58 -16.43
N ALA A 139 3.33 11.51 -17.17
CA ALA A 139 3.78 11.90 -18.51
C ALA A 139 5.21 12.45 -18.48
N ALA A 140 5.50 13.33 -17.50
CA ALA A 140 6.80 13.99 -17.33
C ALA A 140 7.94 13.04 -16.91
N CYS A 141 7.64 11.93 -16.23
CA CYS A 141 8.62 10.91 -15.84
C CYS A 141 8.69 9.78 -16.87
N GLU A 142 9.64 9.84 -17.80
CA GLU A 142 9.78 8.91 -18.94
C GLU A 142 9.68 7.42 -18.56
N ASN A 143 10.35 7.01 -17.48
CA ASN A 143 10.40 5.61 -17.04
C ASN A 143 9.26 5.21 -16.09
N CYS A 144 8.32 6.12 -15.81
CA CYS A 144 7.16 5.84 -14.96
C CYS A 144 6.22 4.87 -15.67
N LYS A 145 5.94 3.74 -15.02
CA LYS A 145 5.08 2.66 -15.52
C LYS A 145 3.68 2.72 -14.92
N TYR A 146 3.58 3.14 -13.66
CA TYR A 146 2.34 3.03 -12.89
C TYR A 146 2.02 4.27 -12.05
N GLY A 147 0.73 4.53 -11.87
CA GLY A 147 0.22 5.63 -11.05
C GLY A 147 -0.91 5.19 -10.14
N LEU A 148 -0.97 5.78 -8.95
CA LEU A 148 -2.05 5.59 -7.98
C LEU A 148 -2.54 6.96 -7.53
N TRP A 149 -3.83 7.18 -7.67
CA TRP A 149 -4.52 8.26 -6.98
C TRP A 149 -5.39 7.66 -5.88
N THR A 150 -5.37 8.22 -4.68
CA THR A 150 -6.25 7.77 -3.59
C THR A 150 -6.59 8.88 -2.60
N ASN A 151 -7.80 8.82 -2.03
CA ASN A 151 -8.19 9.59 -0.84
C ASN A 151 -8.33 8.68 0.41
N GLY A 152 -7.75 7.48 0.37
CA GLY A 152 -7.88 6.48 1.43
C GLY A 152 -9.13 5.62 1.34
N LEU A 153 -10.12 6.00 0.52
CA LEU A 153 -11.33 5.22 0.26
C LEU A 153 -11.39 4.79 -1.21
N GLU A 154 -11.24 5.72 -2.13
CA GLU A 154 -11.16 5.46 -3.58
C GLU A 154 -9.70 5.21 -3.97
N PHE A 155 -9.50 4.29 -4.90
CA PHE A 155 -8.18 3.98 -5.46
C PHE A 155 -8.33 3.87 -6.96
N PHE A 156 -7.62 4.73 -7.68
CA PHE A 156 -7.56 4.71 -9.13
C PHE A 156 -6.13 4.38 -9.55
N PHE A 157 -5.95 3.18 -10.07
CA PHE A 157 -4.67 2.70 -10.57
C PHE A 157 -4.59 2.91 -12.08
N PHE A 158 -3.42 3.36 -12.54
CA PHE A 158 -3.14 3.57 -13.94
C PHE A 158 -1.87 2.84 -14.34
N ARG A 159 -1.86 2.33 -15.58
CA ARG A 159 -0.67 1.97 -16.32
C ARG A 159 -0.41 3.02 -17.39
N VAL A 160 0.85 3.40 -17.55
CA VAL A 160 1.31 4.21 -18.68
C VAL A 160 1.53 3.30 -19.88
N GLU A 161 0.90 3.64 -21.00
CA GLU A 161 1.16 3.05 -22.30
C GLU A 161 1.77 4.12 -23.20
N ARG A 162 3.08 4.02 -23.43
CA ARG A 162 3.82 4.95 -24.28
C ARG A 162 3.89 4.39 -25.69
N THR A 163 3.39 5.16 -26.64
CA THR A 163 3.58 4.92 -28.07
C THR A 163 4.54 5.97 -28.62
N ARG A 164 4.97 5.82 -29.88
CA ARG A 164 5.88 6.79 -30.53
C ARG A 164 5.32 8.23 -30.56
N PHE A 165 3.99 8.38 -30.53
CA PHE A 165 3.32 9.66 -30.75
C PHE A 165 2.46 10.13 -29.58
N ASP A 166 2.14 9.25 -28.63
CA ASP A 166 1.17 9.52 -27.57
C ASP A 166 1.47 8.74 -26.29
N VAL A 167 1.10 9.32 -25.15
CA VAL A 167 1.18 8.72 -23.81
C VAL A 167 -0.23 8.52 -23.29
N LYS A 168 -0.67 7.26 -23.26
CA LYS A 168 -2.00 6.88 -22.79
C LYS A 168 -1.95 6.37 -21.36
N PHE A 169 -3.04 6.60 -20.64
CA PHE A 169 -3.20 6.15 -19.25
C PHE A 169 -4.35 5.15 -19.18
N LYS A 170 -4.03 3.87 -19.03
CA LYS A 170 -5.01 2.80 -18.95
C LYS A 170 -5.40 2.53 -17.49
N PRO A 171 -6.69 2.68 -17.11
CA PRO A 171 -7.18 2.21 -15.83
C PRO A 171 -6.93 0.71 -15.65
N ILE A 172 -6.46 0.32 -14.47
CA ILE A 172 -6.23 -1.07 -14.09
C ILE A 172 -6.83 -1.33 -12.70
N GLY A 173 -7.10 -2.60 -12.37
CA GLY A 173 -7.68 -2.96 -11.08
C GLY A 173 -6.71 -2.84 -9.91
N ASP A 174 -5.41 -3.07 -10.15
CA ASP A 174 -4.38 -3.05 -9.12
C ASP A 174 -2.97 -2.82 -9.69
N TRP A 175 -1.95 -2.67 -8.85
CA TRP A 175 -0.52 -2.65 -9.19
C TRP A 175 0.12 -4.05 -9.18
N PRO A 176 1.25 -4.28 -9.90
CA PRO A 176 1.97 -5.52 -9.76
C PRO A 176 2.79 -5.46 -8.47
N LEU A 177 3.24 -6.60 -8.01
CA LEU A 177 4.28 -6.64 -6.97
C LEU A 177 5.55 -5.96 -7.47
N SER A 178 6.44 -5.59 -6.56
CA SER A 178 7.76 -5.12 -6.94
C SER A 178 8.47 -6.25 -7.70
N ASP A 179 9.09 -5.92 -8.84
CA ASP A 179 9.80 -6.91 -9.63
C ASP A 179 11.04 -7.41 -8.85
N GLU A 180 11.76 -6.54 -8.11
CA GLU A 180 13.05 -6.91 -7.49
C GLU A 180 13.46 -6.07 -6.24
N SER A 181 12.58 -5.27 -5.63
CA SER A 181 13.02 -4.27 -4.62
C SER A 181 13.30 -4.82 -3.21
N ILE A 182 12.85 -6.05 -2.90
CA ILE A 182 13.21 -6.71 -1.64
C ILE A 182 14.22 -7.80 -1.93
N GLY A 183 15.49 -7.50 -1.66
CA GLY A 183 16.55 -8.48 -1.48
C GLY A 183 16.29 -9.34 -0.25
N THR A 184 15.25 -10.18 -0.26
CA THR A 184 15.07 -11.25 0.73
C THR A 184 14.29 -12.38 0.09
N ARG A 185 14.96 -13.54 0.02
CA ARG A 185 14.53 -14.83 -0.55
C ARG A 185 13.29 -15.47 0.11
N ASP A 186 12.39 -14.69 0.71
CA ASP A 186 11.19 -15.22 1.38
C ASP A 186 9.85 -14.63 0.94
N VAL A 187 9.82 -13.57 0.11
CA VAL A 187 8.55 -12.87 -0.25
C VAL A 187 8.14 -13.03 -1.72
N ALA A 188 9.04 -13.45 -2.61
CA ALA A 188 8.72 -13.67 -4.02
C ALA A 188 8.26 -15.12 -4.29
N SER A 189 7.04 -15.46 -3.90
CA SER A 189 6.35 -16.61 -4.49
C SER A 189 4.97 -16.20 -4.94
N HIS A 190 4.72 -16.33 -6.24
CA HIS A 190 3.47 -16.02 -6.96
C HIS A 190 2.21 -16.78 -6.47
N ALA A 191 2.26 -17.50 -5.34
CA ALA A 191 1.17 -18.35 -4.85
C ALA A 191 1.05 -18.46 -3.31
N ARG A 192 1.71 -17.58 -2.53
CA ARG A 192 1.48 -17.55 -1.07
C ARG A 192 0.43 -16.51 -0.72
N LEU A 193 -0.67 -16.99 -0.13
CA LEU A 193 -1.63 -16.16 0.60
C LEU A 193 -0.84 -15.31 1.60
N ARG A 194 -1.03 -14.00 1.55
CA ARG A 194 -0.39 -13.04 2.44
C ARG A 194 -1.40 -12.49 3.43
N ARG A 195 -0.92 -12.15 4.63
CA ARG A 195 -1.75 -11.42 5.58
C ARG A 195 -1.89 -10.00 5.06
N ALA A 196 -3.12 -9.60 4.77
CA ALA A 196 -3.44 -8.20 4.43
C ALA A 196 -3.10 -7.29 5.61
N ASP A 197 -2.67 -6.05 5.33
CA ASP A 197 -2.53 -5.06 6.39
C ASP A 197 -3.93 -4.82 7.01
N PRO A 198 -4.08 -4.83 8.35
CA PRO A 198 -5.38 -4.70 8.98
C PRO A 198 -6.13 -3.41 8.61
N GLU A 199 -5.42 -2.32 8.36
CA GLU A 199 -5.99 -1.04 7.99
C GLU A 199 -6.45 -1.05 6.53
N MET A 200 -5.64 -1.61 5.63
CA MET A 200 -6.00 -1.83 4.23
C MET A 200 -7.18 -2.78 4.08
N LEU A 201 -7.24 -3.85 4.88
CA LEU A 201 -8.37 -4.79 4.89
C LEU A 201 -9.66 -4.10 5.34
N ARG A 202 -9.62 -3.27 6.39
CA ARG A 202 -10.77 -2.46 6.83
C ARG A 202 -11.21 -1.47 5.75
N THR A 203 -10.26 -0.86 5.05
CA THR A 203 -10.55 0.01 3.90
C THR A 203 -11.23 -0.78 2.79
N ALA A 204 -10.71 -1.94 2.40
CA ALA A 204 -11.31 -2.81 1.39
C ALA A 204 -12.76 -3.18 1.76
N PHE A 205 -13.00 -3.55 3.03
CA PHE A 205 -14.33 -3.87 3.52
C PHE A 205 -15.29 -2.68 3.42
N ARG A 206 -14.83 -1.49 3.82
CA ARG A 206 -15.61 -0.26 3.71
C ARG A 206 -15.93 0.07 2.25
N ARG A 207 -14.99 -0.12 1.33
CA ARG A 207 -15.18 0.09 -0.11
C ARG A 207 -16.23 -0.84 -0.68
N CYS A 208 -16.14 -2.14 -0.40
CA CYS A 208 -17.12 -3.12 -0.87
C CYS A 208 -18.53 -2.80 -0.35
N HIS A 209 -18.65 -2.50 0.95
CA HIS A 209 -19.93 -2.10 1.53
C HIS A 209 -20.49 -0.83 0.89
N ASN A 210 -19.65 0.22 0.72
CA ASN A 210 -20.05 1.47 0.09
C ASN A 210 -20.47 1.29 -1.37
N PHE A 211 -19.85 0.36 -2.09
CA PHE A 211 -20.25 0.06 -3.45
C PHE A 211 -21.65 -0.61 -3.48
N ILE A 212 -21.86 -1.66 -2.69
CA ILE A 212 -23.15 -2.38 -2.65
C ILE A 212 -24.28 -1.49 -2.12
N HIS A 213 -24.02 -0.68 -1.09
CA HIS A 213 -25.07 0.18 -0.52
C HIS A 213 -25.22 1.51 -1.29
N GLY A 214 -24.10 2.20 -1.55
CA GLY A 214 -24.10 3.56 -2.10
C GLY A 214 -24.20 3.63 -3.63
N ASN A 215 -23.72 2.63 -4.36
CA ASN A 215 -23.81 2.59 -5.82
C ASN A 215 -25.02 1.76 -6.30
N GLU A 216 -25.21 0.54 -5.76
CA GLU A 216 -26.32 -0.35 -6.14
C GLU A 216 -27.64 -0.02 -5.41
N GLY A 217 -27.62 0.80 -4.37
CA GLY A 217 -28.82 1.24 -3.64
C GLY A 217 -29.45 0.18 -2.72
N MET A 218 -28.73 -0.91 -2.44
CA MET A 218 -29.20 -1.98 -1.55
C MET A 218 -29.32 -1.46 -0.11
N PRO A 219 -30.36 -1.80 0.68
CA PRO A 219 -30.45 -1.43 2.09
C PRO A 219 -29.22 -1.88 2.89
N LYS A 220 -28.83 -1.12 3.91
CA LYS A 220 -27.57 -1.33 4.66
C LYS A 220 -27.45 -2.75 5.21
N ASP A 221 -28.50 -3.27 5.81
CA ASP A 221 -28.50 -4.60 6.40
C ASP A 221 -28.36 -5.70 5.34
N ALA A 222 -29.02 -5.54 4.20
CA ALA A 222 -28.89 -6.46 3.07
C ALA A 222 -27.48 -6.42 2.48
N ALA A 223 -26.90 -5.24 2.29
CA ALA A 223 -25.54 -5.06 1.80
C ALA A 223 -24.50 -5.72 2.71
N PHE A 224 -24.70 -5.61 4.04
CA PHE A 224 -23.86 -6.28 5.03
C PHE A 224 -23.87 -7.81 4.87
N TRP A 225 -25.06 -8.42 4.76
CA TRP A 225 -25.17 -9.87 4.58
C TRP A 225 -24.56 -10.36 3.27
N GLN A 226 -24.81 -9.66 2.15
CA GLN A 226 -24.20 -10.01 0.86
C GLN A 226 -22.67 -9.94 0.93
N PHE A 227 -22.14 -8.91 1.57
CA PHE A 227 -20.71 -8.78 1.76
C PHE A 227 -20.13 -9.88 2.66
N LEU A 228 -20.85 -10.26 3.72
CA LEU A 228 -20.44 -11.35 4.61
C LEU A 228 -20.39 -12.70 3.88
N TYR A 229 -21.34 -12.96 2.97
CA TYR A 229 -21.30 -14.16 2.13
C TYR A 229 -20.07 -14.19 1.21
N LEU A 230 -19.68 -13.06 0.62
CA LEU A 230 -18.46 -12.96 -0.18
C LEU A 230 -17.20 -13.27 0.65
N ILE A 231 -17.12 -12.74 1.87
CA ILE A 231 -16.00 -13.04 2.79
C ILE A 231 -15.95 -14.53 3.11
N PHE A 232 -17.07 -15.15 3.45
CA PHE A 232 -17.11 -16.58 3.76
C PHE A 232 -16.77 -17.45 2.54
N ALA A 233 -17.25 -17.08 1.37
CA ALA A 233 -16.89 -17.75 0.12
C ALA A 233 -15.37 -17.67 -0.13
N LYS A 234 -14.77 -16.49 0.06
CA LYS A 234 -13.31 -16.30 -0.08
C LYS A 234 -12.54 -17.12 0.96
N MET A 235 -12.93 -17.06 2.23
CA MET A 235 -12.31 -17.84 3.30
C MET A 235 -12.42 -19.35 3.06
N HIS A 236 -13.56 -19.81 2.53
CA HIS A 236 -13.77 -21.22 2.20
C HIS A 236 -12.86 -21.65 1.04
N ASP A 237 -12.76 -20.84 -0.02
CA ASP A 237 -11.89 -21.09 -1.17
C ASP A 237 -10.40 -21.13 -0.77
N GLU A 238 -9.95 -20.21 0.07
CA GLU A 238 -8.54 -20.16 0.53
C GLU A 238 -8.11 -21.38 1.36
N ARG A 239 -9.06 -22.04 2.04
CA ARG A 239 -8.82 -23.29 2.77
C ARG A 239 -8.69 -24.50 1.84
N GLN A 240 -9.09 -24.39 0.58
CA GLN A 240 -8.93 -25.46 -0.39
C GLN A 240 -7.46 -25.56 -0.87
N PRO A 241 -7.04 -26.74 -1.36
CA PRO A 241 -5.80 -26.92 -2.10
C PRO A 241 -5.65 -25.94 -3.26
N ASN A 242 -4.41 -25.55 -3.60
CA ASN A 242 -4.14 -24.50 -4.60
C ASN A 242 -4.81 -24.73 -5.96
N ASP A 243 -4.88 -25.97 -6.42
CA ASP A 243 -5.48 -26.41 -7.69
C ASP A 243 -7.02 -26.36 -7.69
N ALA A 244 -7.64 -26.34 -6.51
CA ALA A 244 -9.08 -26.27 -6.34
C ALA A 244 -9.62 -24.85 -6.13
N ARG A 245 -8.74 -23.85 -5.99
CA ARG A 245 -9.12 -22.45 -5.77
C ARG A 245 -9.70 -21.83 -7.02
N ARG A 246 -10.87 -21.20 -6.88
CA ARG A 246 -11.63 -20.59 -7.98
C ARG A 246 -12.05 -19.16 -7.68
N PHE A 247 -11.95 -18.70 -6.44
CA PHE A 247 -12.36 -17.37 -6.05
C PHE A 247 -11.16 -16.41 -6.11
N TRP A 248 -11.00 -15.74 -7.26
CA TRP A 248 -10.00 -14.71 -7.47
C TRP A 248 -10.53 -13.64 -8.42
N ALA A 249 -9.92 -12.46 -8.39
CA ALA A 249 -10.19 -11.39 -9.33
C ALA A 249 -8.89 -11.00 -10.02
N GLY A 250 -8.93 -10.83 -11.34
CA GLY A 250 -7.78 -10.48 -12.15
C GLY A 250 -7.46 -8.98 -12.08
N ARG A 251 -6.18 -8.65 -12.20
CA ARG A 251 -5.69 -7.26 -12.22
C ARG A 251 -6.24 -6.41 -13.37
N PHE A 252 -6.54 -7.08 -14.48
CA PHE A 252 -7.09 -6.49 -15.69
C PHE A 252 -8.58 -6.86 -15.85
N GLU A 253 -9.24 -7.34 -14.81
CA GLU A 253 -10.64 -7.69 -14.92
C GLU A 253 -11.51 -6.43 -15.00
N LYS A 254 -12.34 -6.34 -16.04
CA LYS A 254 -13.34 -5.28 -16.21
C LYS A 254 -14.70 -5.93 -16.36
N ASN A 255 -15.64 -5.59 -15.48
CA ASN A 255 -17.02 -6.11 -15.50
C ASN A 255 -17.11 -7.64 -15.51
N GLY A 256 -16.24 -8.35 -14.77
CA GLY A 256 -16.26 -9.82 -14.72
C GLY A 256 -15.60 -10.53 -15.90
N GLN A 257 -14.88 -9.79 -16.76
CA GLN A 257 -14.12 -10.35 -17.88
C GLN A 257 -12.64 -9.96 -17.75
N LEU A 258 -11.76 -10.95 -17.83
CA LEU A 258 -10.33 -10.72 -17.97
C LEU A 258 -10.08 -10.10 -19.34
N ILE A 259 -9.52 -8.88 -19.37
CA ILE A 259 -8.89 -8.41 -20.61
C ILE A 259 -7.46 -8.94 -20.59
N ASP A 260 -7.23 -10.05 -21.28
CA ASP A 260 -5.89 -10.62 -21.43
C ASP A 260 -4.97 -9.64 -22.17
N GLU A 261 -3.72 -9.55 -21.72
CA GLU A 261 -2.63 -8.89 -22.46
C GLU A 261 -2.17 -9.69 -23.69
N GLN A 262 -2.68 -10.91 -23.92
CA GLN A 262 -2.06 -11.88 -24.83
C GLN A 262 -2.35 -11.72 -26.33
N PHE A 263 -3.06 -10.66 -26.76
CA PHE A 263 -3.16 -10.33 -28.19
C PHE A 263 -3.06 -8.81 -28.41
N ASP A 264 -1.86 -8.27 -28.22
CA ASP A 264 -1.43 -7.10 -28.99
C ASP A 264 -0.35 -7.60 -29.97
N PRO A 265 -0.70 -7.99 -31.22
CA PRO A 265 0.32 -8.27 -32.20
C PRO A 265 1.05 -6.96 -32.50
N ALA A 266 2.37 -7.02 -32.43
CA ALA A 266 3.30 -5.93 -32.73
C ALA A 266 2.98 -5.16 -34.02
#